data_AF-A0AA38J9A9-F1
#
_entry.id   AF-A0AA38J9A9-F1
#
_cell.length_a   1.000
_cell.length_b   1.000
_cell.length_c   1.000
_cell.angle_alpha   90.00
_cell.angle_beta   90.00
_cell.angle_gamma   90.00
#
_symmetry.space_group_name_H-M   'P 1'
#
loop_
_entity.id
_entity.type
_entity.pdbx_description
1 polymer ?
#
loop_
_entity_poly.entity_id
_entity_poly.type
_entity_poly.pdbx_seq_one_letter_code
_entity_poly.pdbx_strand_id
1 'polypeptide(L)'
;MKAFSPPASPTLSESSVVTRFSALSISSEVTIVSKYAPSNYKRVCYYNGIAGEGECPELVYSSDLTTPFDEPKGRFAKAVVKSIYGADDTPLGKVWSTVLETIRTIVKAAVDNYSSIEVCRFYTHGPDGFVHNPDGVTDRGGLGPAVVWVGVPLGSTSADTAHDASQLILELLRKNGVEDAVVEWRDAVVSKLTGPPLLTSTDRNDALFQVSHFLTHSLPIPLTTEGLESYDASGTMSMLFHVTKDTSGLTDKVYGLTNCHVLRDDYKTTFDFNDGDIEDDVRVCAMHRFQQGLNDITKASKEALAEADILARGLVKHKQKKDTTPKGLAKTEQFKQDLQRKNEEMRELKDFHNLVTSDWSNMALHRKLGHVVYAPAISVDVDTKFTADWGVFEADKDKFQAGYDGNGVFLGTRFTPTQLKEMLSHARTEFIYPKDGKLPLTMFAGKISLELLPERNGMGNKSLTVAKDSNTTDFTIGRFTGLEAYIQNPAGESKEYVVYNSGYFAIHAFAAKGNSGAMVFYANGGEGCIAGQLHSGGTKDGSGGAYVTYLTPGWWLQEQVQKKYPHAQFFRTT
;
A
#
# COMPACT_ATOMS: atom_id res chain seq x y z
N MET A 1 5.10 31.83 -37.40
CA MET A 1 4.63 32.44 -36.14
C MET A 1 3.11 32.43 -36.11
N LYS A 2 2.53 31.47 -35.39
CA LYS A 2 1.14 31.45 -34.91
C LYS A 2 1.24 30.81 -33.52
N ALA A 3 0.87 31.58 -32.49
CA ALA A 3 0.96 31.17 -31.10
C ALA A 3 -0.13 30.14 -30.78
N PHE A 4 0.27 28.98 -30.27
CA PHE A 4 -0.63 27.99 -29.69
C PHE A 4 -0.88 28.37 -28.21
N SER A 5 -2.15 28.52 -27.85
CA SER A 5 -2.59 28.68 -26.46
C SER A 5 -2.68 27.30 -25.77
N PRO A 6 -2.37 27.19 -24.47
CA PRO A 6 -2.48 25.93 -23.74
C PRO A 6 -3.96 25.58 -23.44
N PRO A 7 -4.31 24.28 -23.35
CA PRO A 7 -5.67 23.88 -23.02
C PRO A 7 -5.98 24.15 -21.54
N ALA A 8 -7.21 24.59 -21.29
CA ALA A 8 -7.74 24.90 -19.96
C ALA A 8 -7.79 23.66 -19.05
N SER A 9 -7.44 23.87 -17.78
CA SER A 9 -7.58 22.91 -16.69
C SER A 9 -9.04 22.46 -16.51
N PRO A 10 -9.30 21.18 -16.18
CA PRO A 10 -10.67 20.74 -15.89
C PRO A 10 -11.11 21.29 -14.53
N THR A 11 -12.16 22.11 -14.55
CA THR A 11 -12.89 22.55 -13.37
C THR A 11 -13.52 21.34 -12.68
N LEU A 12 -13.10 21.04 -11.44
CA LEU A 12 -13.72 20.04 -10.58
C LEU A 12 -15.18 20.44 -10.30
N SER A 13 -16.12 19.55 -10.63
CA SER A 13 -17.56 19.78 -10.50
C SER A 13 -18.06 19.50 -9.07
N GLU A 14 -18.77 20.46 -8.46
CA GLU A 14 -19.49 20.40 -7.16
C GLU A 14 -20.71 19.43 -7.11
N SER A 15 -20.66 18.24 -7.73
CA SER A 15 -21.88 17.38 -7.88
C SER A 15 -21.94 16.11 -7.01
N SER A 16 -21.01 15.89 -6.08
CA SER A 16 -20.88 14.63 -5.34
C SER A 16 -21.94 14.40 -4.25
N VAL A 17 -22.57 15.43 -3.69
CA VAL A 17 -23.53 15.28 -2.59
C VAL A 17 -24.89 14.70 -3.04
N VAL A 18 -25.29 14.94 -4.29
CA VAL A 18 -26.61 14.50 -4.80
C VAL A 18 -26.64 12.99 -5.10
N THR A 19 -25.49 12.38 -5.38
CA THR A 19 -25.44 11.01 -5.92
C THR A 19 -25.72 9.92 -4.87
N ARG A 20 -25.62 10.22 -3.56
CA ARG A 20 -25.96 9.26 -2.49
C ARG A 20 -27.46 9.11 -2.22
N PHE A 21 -28.32 9.98 -2.77
CA PHE A 21 -29.78 9.91 -2.53
C PHE A 21 -30.52 8.89 -3.43
N SER A 22 -29.87 8.32 -4.45
CA SER A 22 -30.58 7.62 -5.54
C SER A 22 -30.37 6.10 -5.62
N ALA A 23 -29.75 5.47 -4.62
CA ALA A 23 -29.53 4.03 -4.64
C ALA A 23 -29.90 3.39 -3.30
N LEU A 24 -31.20 3.10 -3.11
CA LEU A 24 -31.68 2.00 -2.28
C LEU A 24 -33.15 1.72 -2.64
N SER A 25 -33.37 0.58 -3.30
CA SER A 25 -34.67 0.06 -3.68
C SER A 25 -35.49 -0.29 -2.44
N ILE A 26 -36.75 0.15 -2.43
CA ILE A 26 -37.73 -0.10 -1.37
C ILE A 26 -38.01 -1.61 -1.26
N SER A 27 -37.51 -2.23 -0.19
CA SER A 27 -38.07 -3.46 0.37
C SER A 27 -38.97 -3.03 1.53
N SER A 28 -40.28 -3.19 1.37
CA SER A 28 -41.28 -2.81 2.35
C SER A 28 -41.40 -3.87 3.46
N GLU A 29 -40.55 -3.77 4.48
CA GLU A 29 -40.87 -4.22 5.83
C GLU A 29 -41.12 -2.98 6.69
N VAL A 30 -42.23 -2.95 7.41
CA VAL A 30 -42.62 -1.82 8.28
C VAL A 30 -41.72 -1.84 9.52
N THR A 31 -40.51 -1.30 9.39
CA THR A 31 -39.64 -1.04 10.54
C THR A 31 -40.23 0.13 11.31
N ILE A 32 -40.64 -0.09 12.55
CA ILE A 32 -41.04 0.98 13.46
C ILE A 32 -39.82 1.89 13.62
N VAL A 33 -39.85 3.07 13.00
CA VAL A 33 -38.76 4.05 13.12
C VAL A 33 -38.76 4.55 14.56
N SER A 34 -37.66 4.30 15.29
CA SER A 34 -37.49 4.81 16.66
C SER A 34 -37.70 6.32 16.68
N LYS A 35 -38.43 6.81 17.68
CA LYS A 35 -38.68 8.25 17.88
C LYS A 35 -37.40 9.04 18.21
N TYR A 36 -36.32 8.35 18.60
CA TYR A 36 -35.03 8.93 18.92
C TYR A 36 -34.03 8.87 17.76
N ALA A 37 -34.38 8.17 16.67
CA ALA A 37 -33.51 8.07 15.51
C ALA A 37 -33.44 9.43 14.78
N PRO A 38 -32.23 9.90 14.42
CA PRO A 38 -32.10 11.08 13.57
C PRO A 38 -32.69 10.82 12.17
N SER A 39 -33.10 11.89 11.48
CA SER A 39 -33.45 11.78 10.06
C SER A 39 -32.23 11.32 9.25
N ASN A 40 -32.44 10.68 8.10
CA ASN A 40 -31.32 10.25 7.23
C ASN A 40 -30.36 11.41 6.89
N TYR A 41 -30.90 12.60 6.64
CA TYR A 41 -30.07 13.79 6.38
C TYR A 41 -29.23 14.17 7.61
N LYS A 42 -29.85 14.27 8.79
CA LYS A 42 -29.14 14.58 10.04
C LYS A 42 -28.08 13.51 10.31
N ARG A 43 -28.40 12.22 10.18
CA ARG A 43 -27.47 11.11 10.41
C ARG A 43 -26.15 11.28 9.67
N VAL A 44 -26.20 11.59 8.38
CA VAL A 44 -25.00 11.64 7.51
C VAL A 44 -24.30 13.01 7.55
N CYS A 45 -25.05 14.09 7.75
CA CYS A 45 -24.49 15.45 7.65
C CYS A 45 -24.21 16.12 9.00
N TYR A 46 -24.58 15.52 10.14
CA TYR A 46 -24.47 16.16 11.45
C TYR A 46 -23.04 16.63 11.77
N TYR A 47 -22.05 15.81 11.45
CA TYR A 47 -20.63 16.07 11.72
C TYR A 47 -19.88 16.66 10.53
N ASN A 48 -20.57 17.17 9.51
CA ASN A 48 -19.92 17.71 8.32
C ASN A 48 -18.83 18.74 8.66
N GLY A 49 -17.62 18.57 8.11
CA GLY A 49 -16.47 19.46 8.32
C GLY A 49 -15.43 18.99 9.34
N ILE A 50 -15.70 17.92 10.10
CA ILE A 50 -14.72 17.42 11.09
C ILE A 50 -13.67 16.48 10.48
N ALA A 51 -13.94 15.93 9.31
CA ALA A 51 -13.06 15.04 8.53
C ALA A 51 -13.22 15.33 7.03
N GLY A 52 -12.49 14.60 6.18
CA GLY A 52 -12.57 14.70 4.72
C GLY A 52 -13.99 14.43 4.17
N GLU A 53 -14.22 14.83 2.92
CA GLU A 53 -15.52 14.66 2.27
C GLU A 53 -15.95 13.19 2.26
N GLY A 54 -17.10 12.90 2.87
CA GLY A 54 -17.63 11.54 2.96
C GLY A 54 -16.99 10.64 4.02
N GLU A 55 -16.05 11.16 4.82
CA GLU A 55 -15.36 10.44 5.90
C GLU A 55 -15.85 10.83 7.31
N CYS A 56 -16.76 11.79 7.40
CA CYS A 56 -17.36 12.16 8.68
C CYS A 56 -18.18 10.98 9.25
N PRO A 57 -18.12 10.73 10.56
CA PRO A 57 -18.91 9.68 11.19
C PRO A 57 -20.41 9.96 11.09
N GLU A 58 -21.23 8.91 11.12
CA GLU A 58 -22.68 9.02 11.18
C GLU A 58 -23.16 9.21 12.62
N LEU A 59 -24.17 10.07 12.82
CA LEU A 59 -24.81 10.28 14.12
C LEU A 59 -25.82 9.17 14.40
N VAL A 60 -25.63 8.43 15.49
CA VAL A 60 -26.56 7.39 15.96
C VAL A 60 -27.66 7.99 16.83
N TYR A 61 -27.29 8.85 17.77
CA TYR A 61 -28.22 9.50 18.72
C TYR A 61 -27.62 10.79 19.27
N SER A 62 -28.45 11.79 19.57
CA SER A 62 -28.07 12.99 20.31
C SER A 62 -29.13 13.28 21.38
N SER A 63 -28.69 13.59 22.60
CA SER A 63 -29.59 13.96 23.69
C SER A 63 -30.13 15.38 23.56
N ASP A 64 -29.57 16.20 22.68
CA ASP A 64 -30.15 17.49 22.30
C ASP A 64 -31.28 17.27 21.30
N LEU A 65 -32.46 17.03 21.85
CA LEU A 65 -33.72 16.87 21.10
C LEU A 65 -34.39 18.22 20.83
N THR A 66 -33.87 19.31 21.38
CA THR A 66 -34.49 20.64 21.33
C THR A 66 -33.94 21.51 20.21
N THR A 67 -32.67 21.34 19.84
CA THR A 67 -32.06 22.10 18.75
C THR A 67 -32.44 21.51 17.39
N PRO A 68 -33.14 22.26 16.52
CA PRO A 68 -33.43 21.82 15.16
C PRO A 68 -32.15 21.61 14.36
N PHE A 69 -32.13 20.59 13.50
CA PHE A 69 -31.11 20.40 12.48
C PHE A 69 -31.77 20.46 11.12
N ASP A 70 -31.81 21.67 10.56
CA ASP A 70 -32.55 21.93 9.34
C ASP A 70 -31.79 21.45 8.10
N GLU A 71 -32.50 20.75 7.22
CA GLU A 71 -31.98 20.40 5.91
C GLU A 71 -31.91 21.67 5.04
N PRO A 72 -30.73 22.02 4.50
CA PRO A 72 -30.53 23.23 3.71
C PRO A 72 -31.39 23.16 2.44
N LYS A 73 -32.21 24.20 2.22
CA LYS A 73 -33.14 24.29 1.09
C LYS A 73 -32.65 25.28 0.05
N GLY A 74 -32.62 24.86 -1.22
CA GLY A 74 -32.33 25.74 -2.37
C GLY A 74 -31.10 25.31 -3.18
N ARG A 75 -30.92 25.93 -4.34
CA ARG A 75 -29.91 25.53 -5.35
C ARG A 75 -28.45 25.68 -4.90
N PHE A 76 -28.19 26.54 -3.91
CA PHE A 76 -26.85 26.86 -3.41
C PHE A 76 -26.73 26.64 -1.90
N ALA A 77 -27.65 25.87 -1.32
CA ALA A 77 -27.70 25.67 0.11
C ALA A 77 -26.58 24.71 0.54
N LYS A 78 -25.71 25.17 1.45
CA LYS A 78 -24.56 24.39 1.92
C LYS A 78 -24.92 23.67 3.22
N ALA A 79 -24.39 22.46 3.39
CA ALA A 79 -24.44 21.77 4.68
C ALA A 79 -23.66 22.59 5.72
N VAL A 80 -24.18 22.62 6.94
CA VAL A 80 -23.52 23.26 8.07
C VAL A 80 -22.16 22.62 8.31
N VAL A 81 -21.12 23.43 8.45
CA VAL A 81 -19.74 22.95 8.70
C VAL A 81 -19.45 23.07 10.19
N LYS A 82 -18.77 22.07 10.77
CA LYS A 82 -18.34 22.04 12.16
C LYS A 82 -16.83 21.88 12.31
N SER A 83 -16.31 22.34 13.43
CA SER A 83 -14.96 22.01 13.91
C SER A 83 -15.02 21.51 15.35
N ILE A 84 -14.06 20.68 15.74
CA ILE A 84 -14.01 20.05 17.07
C ILE A 84 -12.96 20.75 17.93
N TYR A 85 -13.33 21.03 19.18
CA TYR A 85 -12.46 21.60 20.20
C TYR A 85 -12.49 20.75 21.46
N GLY A 86 -11.46 20.91 22.29
CA GLY A 86 -11.45 20.42 23.66
C GLY A 86 -12.56 21.06 24.51
N ALA A 87 -12.89 20.42 25.62
CA ALA A 87 -13.92 20.88 26.57
C ALA A 87 -13.37 21.11 27.99
N ASP A 88 -12.05 21.30 28.13
CA ASP A 88 -11.34 21.45 29.40
C ASP A 88 -11.79 22.68 30.20
N ASP A 89 -12.28 23.71 29.53
CA ASP A 89 -12.82 24.94 30.12
C ASP A 89 -14.21 24.78 30.76
N THR A 90 -14.89 23.65 30.51
CA THR A 90 -16.29 23.43 30.93
C THR A 90 -16.43 22.78 32.32
N PRO A 91 -17.60 22.88 32.99
CA PRO A 91 -17.88 22.09 34.19
C PRO A 91 -17.65 20.59 33.98
N LEU A 92 -18.00 20.05 32.81
CA LEU A 92 -17.75 18.65 32.45
C LEU A 92 -16.26 18.34 32.40
N GLY A 93 -15.45 19.20 31.76
CA GLY A 93 -14.00 19.06 31.71
C GLY A 93 -13.36 18.97 33.10
N LYS A 94 -13.84 19.79 34.05
CA LYS A 94 -13.35 19.82 35.43
C LYS A 94 -13.63 18.55 36.24
N VAL A 95 -14.76 17.88 35.98
CA VAL A 95 -15.15 16.66 36.70
C VAL A 95 -14.89 15.37 35.91
N TRP A 96 -14.38 15.48 34.67
CA TRP A 96 -14.27 14.37 33.73
C TRP A 96 -13.55 13.15 34.31
N SER A 97 -12.39 13.35 34.93
CA SER A 97 -11.60 12.27 35.56
C SER A 97 -12.33 11.56 36.71
N THR A 98 -13.31 12.22 37.34
CA THR A 98 -14.12 11.67 38.42
C THR A 98 -15.30 10.85 37.88
N VAL A 99 -15.94 11.31 36.80
CA VAL A 99 -17.16 10.68 36.27
C VAL A 99 -16.91 9.62 35.19
N LEU A 100 -15.75 9.65 34.52
CA LEU A 100 -15.44 8.82 33.35
C LEU A 100 -15.64 7.32 33.61
N GLU A 101 -15.16 6.79 34.74
CA GLU A 101 -15.28 5.34 35.01
C GLU A 101 -16.73 4.90 35.23
N THR A 102 -17.57 5.77 35.82
CA THR A 102 -19.00 5.50 35.98
C THR A 102 -19.73 5.62 34.65
N ILE A 103 -19.40 6.62 33.82
CA ILE A 103 -19.92 6.74 32.44
C ILE A 103 -19.58 5.48 31.64
N ARG A 104 -18.33 5.03 31.70
CA ARG A 104 -17.87 3.80 31.06
C ARG A 104 -18.67 2.58 31.52
N THR A 105 -18.99 2.48 32.81
CA THR A 105 -19.81 1.39 33.35
C THR A 105 -21.23 1.42 32.80
N ILE A 106 -21.84 2.61 32.68
CA ILE A 106 -23.17 2.79 32.07
C ILE A 106 -23.15 2.37 30.60
N VAL A 107 -22.16 2.85 29.82
CA VAL A 107 -22.03 2.53 28.40
C VAL A 107 -21.85 1.01 28.20
N LYS A 108 -20.98 0.36 28.97
CA LYS A 108 -20.78 -1.10 28.91
C LYS A 108 -22.02 -1.92 29.25
N ALA A 109 -22.88 -1.42 30.13
CA ALA A 109 -24.13 -2.09 30.46
C ALA A 109 -25.17 -1.98 29.34
N ALA A 110 -25.06 -0.95 28.50
CA ALA A 110 -25.98 -0.69 27.40
C ALA A 110 -25.53 -1.31 26.08
N VAL A 111 -24.22 -1.35 25.81
CA VAL A 111 -23.64 -1.87 24.56
C VAL A 111 -22.46 -2.79 24.84
N ASP A 112 -22.45 -3.96 24.18
CA ASP A 112 -21.42 -4.98 24.40
C ASP A 112 -20.03 -4.52 23.94
N ASN A 113 -19.95 -3.69 22.89
CA ASN A 113 -18.70 -3.28 22.25
C ASN A 113 -18.70 -1.79 21.88
N TYR A 114 -18.48 -0.88 22.83
CA TYR A 114 -18.19 0.53 22.50
C TYR A 114 -16.73 0.72 22.06
N SER A 115 -16.49 1.68 21.17
CA SER A 115 -15.17 1.98 20.60
C SER A 115 -14.42 3.05 21.39
N SER A 116 -15.09 4.13 21.77
CA SER A 116 -14.46 5.26 22.47
C SER A 116 -15.45 6.06 23.33
N ILE A 117 -14.93 6.75 24.35
CA ILE A 117 -15.67 7.70 25.17
C ILE A 117 -14.74 8.88 25.40
N GLU A 118 -15.11 10.04 24.87
CA GLU A 118 -14.33 11.27 25.02
C GLU A 118 -15.24 12.48 25.28
N VAL A 119 -14.62 13.63 25.55
CA VAL A 119 -15.32 14.88 25.75
C VAL A 119 -14.85 15.91 24.73
N CYS A 120 -15.78 16.60 24.08
CA CYS A 120 -15.47 17.62 23.08
C CYS A 120 -16.51 18.73 23.06
N ARG A 121 -16.26 19.75 22.22
CA ARG A 121 -17.23 20.78 21.85
C ARG A 121 -17.21 20.96 20.35
N PHE A 122 -18.39 21.15 19.76
CA PHE A 122 -18.51 21.44 18.33
C PHE A 122 -18.71 22.94 18.11
N TYR A 123 -17.83 23.56 17.33
CA TYR A 123 -18.06 24.89 16.79
C TYR A 123 -18.84 24.76 15.48
N THR A 124 -20.02 25.34 15.43
CA THR A 124 -20.86 25.38 14.22
C THR A 124 -20.57 26.68 13.47
N HIS A 125 -20.03 26.59 12.26
CA HIS A 125 -19.69 27.75 11.43
C HIS A 125 -20.95 28.41 10.86
N GLY A 126 -20.93 29.74 10.73
CA GLY A 126 -21.98 30.50 10.06
C GLY A 126 -22.03 30.26 8.55
N PRO A 127 -23.07 30.76 7.85
CA PRO A 127 -23.30 30.51 6.41
C PRO A 127 -22.13 30.92 5.51
N ASP A 128 -21.40 31.97 5.90
CA ASP A 128 -20.29 32.55 5.14
C ASP A 128 -18.91 32.00 5.55
N GLY A 129 -18.87 30.72 5.95
CA GLY A 129 -17.67 30.00 6.40
C GLY A 129 -16.37 30.51 5.76
N PHE A 130 -15.51 31.11 6.61
CA PHE A 130 -14.17 31.59 6.29
C PHE A 130 -14.05 32.72 5.24
N VAL A 131 -15.03 33.62 5.09
CA VAL A 131 -14.80 34.88 4.35
C VAL A 131 -14.30 35.97 5.31
N HIS A 132 -13.06 36.43 5.13
CA HIS A 132 -12.60 37.71 5.67
C HIS A 132 -13.37 38.84 4.98
N ASN A 133 -14.54 39.21 5.52
CA ASN A 133 -15.25 40.40 5.09
C ASN A 133 -14.54 41.66 5.65
N PRO A 134 -14.19 42.66 4.80
CA PRO A 134 -13.49 43.89 5.21
C PRO A 134 -14.31 44.81 6.13
N ASP A 135 -15.58 44.50 6.34
CA ASP A 135 -16.61 45.30 7.02
C ASP A 135 -16.97 44.79 8.43
N GLY A 136 -16.20 43.82 8.96
CA GLY A 136 -16.06 43.58 10.41
C GLY A 136 -17.27 42.98 11.15
N VAL A 137 -18.38 42.69 10.47
CA VAL A 137 -19.51 41.95 11.04
C VAL A 137 -19.58 40.58 10.38
N THR A 138 -18.86 39.62 10.95
CA THR A 138 -19.03 38.20 10.63
C THR A 138 -20.25 37.66 11.38
N ASP A 139 -21.07 36.86 10.72
CA ASP A 139 -22.06 36.01 11.38
C ASP A 139 -21.25 34.91 12.10
N ARG A 140 -20.78 35.23 13.31
CA ARG A 140 -19.83 34.40 14.05
C ARG A 140 -20.55 33.10 14.41
N GLY A 141 -20.04 31.99 13.92
CA GLY A 141 -20.45 30.66 14.35
C GLY A 141 -20.51 30.52 15.88
N GLY A 142 -21.18 29.47 16.35
CA GLY A 142 -21.39 29.23 17.78
C GLY A 142 -20.62 28.02 18.28
N LEU A 143 -19.91 28.18 19.40
CA LEU A 143 -19.33 27.04 20.13
C LEU A 143 -20.43 26.38 20.97
N GLY A 144 -20.73 25.12 20.69
CA GLY A 144 -21.77 24.34 21.35
C GLY A 144 -21.45 23.96 22.81
N PRO A 145 -22.37 23.23 23.46
CA PRO A 145 -22.18 22.71 24.81
C PRO A 145 -21.06 21.67 24.87
N ALA A 146 -20.70 21.28 26.09
CA ALA A 146 -19.81 20.13 26.30
C ALA A 146 -20.55 18.84 25.91
N VAL A 147 -19.90 18.01 25.08
CA VAL A 147 -20.47 16.76 24.58
C VAL A 147 -19.68 15.59 25.14
N VAL A 148 -20.37 14.67 25.81
CA VAL A 148 -19.88 13.30 25.99
C VAL A 148 -20.09 12.58 24.67
N TRP A 149 -18.98 12.32 23.98
CA TRP A 149 -18.99 11.79 22.63
C TRP A 149 -18.62 10.31 22.68
N VAL A 150 -19.58 9.45 22.35
CA VAL A 150 -19.46 7.99 22.46
C VAL A 150 -19.36 7.40 21.06
N GLY A 151 -18.25 6.71 20.81
CA GLY A 151 -18.03 5.97 19.57
C GLY A 151 -18.48 4.52 19.71
N VAL A 152 -19.22 4.00 18.72
CA VAL A 152 -19.68 2.60 18.65
C VAL A 152 -19.49 2.05 17.24
N PRO A 153 -19.21 0.75 17.04
CA PRO A 153 -19.17 0.17 15.71
C PRO A 153 -20.50 0.34 14.96
N LEU A 154 -20.43 0.51 13.64
CA LEU A 154 -21.61 0.72 12.79
C LEU A 154 -22.68 -0.36 13.01
N GLY A 155 -23.90 0.06 13.32
CA GLY A 155 -25.04 -0.84 13.51
C GLY A 155 -25.01 -1.68 14.80
N SER A 156 -24.04 -1.44 15.70
CA SER A 156 -23.93 -2.21 16.97
C SER A 156 -24.90 -1.78 18.06
N THR A 157 -25.56 -0.62 17.91
CA THR A 157 -26.56 -0.12 18.87
C THR A 157 -27.71 0.61 18.16
N SER A 158 -28.86 0.68 18.81
CA SER A 158 -30.03 1.44 18.37
C SER A 158 -30.09 2.82 19.03
N ALA A 159 -30.80 3.75 18.40
CA ALA A 159 -31.06 5.07 18.99
C ALA A 159 -31.83 4.99 20.32
N ASP A 160 -32.71 4.00 20.50
CA ASP A 160 -33.41 3.77 21.77
C ASP A 160 -32.44 3.35 22.89
N THR A 161 -31.55 2.40 22.60
CA THR A 161 -30.54 1.93 23.57
C THR A 161 -29.58 3.06 23.95
N ALA A 162 -29.14 3.84 22.95
CA ALA A 162 -28.31 5.02 23.16
C ALA A 162 -29.04 6.10 23.98
N HIS A 163 -30.35 6.30 23.77
CA HIS A 163 -31.16 7.21 24.56
C HIS A 163 -31.22 6.82 26.03
N ASP A 164 -31.54 5.56 26.34
CA ASP A 164 -31.69 5.07 27.71
C ASP A 164 -30.36 5.20 28.49
N ALA A 165 -29.26 4.81 27.87
CA ALA A 165 -27.92 4.98 28.43
C ALA A 165 -27.58 6.46 28.67
N SER A 166 -27.93 7.33 27.72
CA SER A 166 -27.68 8.77 27.82
C SER A 166 -28.44 9.42 28.97
N GLN A 167 -29.65 8.95 29.32
CA GLN A 167 -30.37 9.47 30.48
C GLN A 167 -29.64 9.20 31.80
N LEU A 168 -29.09 8.01 31.96
CA LEU A 168 -28.28 7.65 33.13
C LEU A 168 -26.99 8.48 33.21
N ILE A 169 -26.33 8.71 32.07
CA ILE A 169 -25.15 9.58 31.98
C ILE A 169 -25.52 11.01 32.39
N LEU A 170 -26.59 11.57 31.83
CA LEU A 170 -27.03 12.94 32.16
C LEU A 170 -27.40 13.08 33.64
N GLU A 171 -28.06 12.09 34.25
CA GLU A 171 -28.35 12.10 35.69
C GLU A 171 -27.07 12.10 36.54
N LEU A 172 -26.09 11.27 36.17
CA LEU A 172 -24.77 11.26 36.80
C LEU A 172 -24.08 12.62 36.69
N LEU A 173 -24.12 13.25 35.52
CA LEU A 173 -23.52 14.56 35.28
C LEU A 173 -24.16 15.64 36.16
N ARG A 174 -25.49 15.67 36.28
CA ARG A 174 -26.20 16.61 37.18
C ARG A 174 -25.81 16.44 38.64
N LYS A 175 -25.71 15.19 39.12
CA LYS A 175 -25.24 14.90 40.50
C LYS A 175 -23.83 15.42 40.77
N ASN A 176 -23.03 15.65 39.73
CA ASN A 176 -21.68 16.20 39.80
C ASN A 176 -21.62 17.68 39.37
N GLY A 177 -22.77 18.39 39.34
CA GLY A 177 -22.83 19.83 39.09
C GLY A 177 -22.69 20.22 37.61
N VAL A 178 -22.95 19.30 36.68
CA VAL A 178 -22.91 19.54 35.22
C VAL A 178 -24.33 19.47 34.66
N GLU A 179 -24.92 20.63 34.38
CA GLU A 179 -26.32 20.73 33.91
C GLU A 179 -26.45 20.80 32.37
N ASP A 180 -25.47 21.42 31.69
CA ASP A 180 -25.57 21.81 30.27
C ASP A 180 -24.80 20.88 29.31
N ALA A 181 -24.52 19.63 29.72
CA ALA A 181 -23.84 18.67 28.86
C ALA A 181 -24.82 17.93 27.94
N VAL A 182 -24.34 17.55 26.76
CA VAL A 182 -25.06 16.72 25.79
C VAL A 182 -24.35 15.37 25.67
N VAL A 183 -25.09 14.30 25.42
CA VAL A 183 -24.53 12.99 25.07
C VAL A 183 -24.84 12.71 23.61
N GLU A 184 -23.80 12.42 22.83
CA GLU A 184 -23.92 12.08 21.42
C GLU A 184 -23.24 10.75 21.14
N TRP A 185 -23.91 9.91 20.36
CA TRP A 185 -23.43 8.61 19.91
C TRP A 185 -23.18 8.68 18.42
N ARG A 186 -22.02 8.17 18.00
CA ARG A 186 -21.63 8.11 16.60
C ARG A 186 -21.11 6.74 16.21
N ASP A 187 -21.14 6.48 14.93
CA ASP A 187 -20.40 5.36 14.38
C ASP A 187 -18.90 5.68 14.40
N ALA A 188 -18.13 4.80 15.04
CA ALA A 188 -16.67 4.90 15.14
C ALA A 188 -16.06 3.52 15.41
N VAL A 189 -14.89 3.27 14.83
CA VAL A 189 -14.03 2.13 15.17
C VAL A 189 -12.65 2.70 15.46
N VAL A 190 -12.04 2.27 16.57
CA VAL A 190 -10.65 2.62 16.88
C VAL A 190 -9.74 1.67 16.11
N SER A 191 -8.99 2.20 15.16
CA SER A 191 -7.90 1.50 14.48
C SER A 191 -6.55 1.97 15.02
N LYS A 192 -5.55 1.08 14.97
CA LYS A 192 -4.16 1.51 15.15
C LYS A 192 -3.75 2.36 13.94
N LEU A 193 -3.04 3.44 14.18
CA LEU A 193 -2.51 4.31 13.11
C LEU A 193 -1.26 3.73 12.42
N THR A 194 -0.76 2.59 12.90
CA THR A 194 0.23 1.78 12.18
C THR A 194 -0.48 1.04 11.06
N GLY A 195 -0.12 1.32 9.81
CA GLY A 195 -0.64 0.56 8.68
C GLY A 195 -0.44 -0.96 8.81
N PRO A 196 -1.19 -1.77 8.06
CA PRO A 196 -1.06 -3.23 8.09
C PRO A 196 0.39 -3.68 7.78
N PRO A 197 0.88 -4.78 8.39
CA PRO A 197 2.10 -5.44 7.96
C PRO A 197 2.03 -5.80 6.47
N LEU A 198 3.18 -5.89 5.81
CA LEU A 198 3.21 -6.47 4.46
C LEU A 198 2.62 -7.89 4.49
N LEU A 199 2.03 -8.31 3.37
CA LEU A 199 1.34 -9.58 3.25
C LEU A 199 2.35 -10.73 3.13
N THR A 200 2.00 -11.88 3.69
CA THR A 200 2.75 -13.11 3.44
C THR A 200 2.50 -13.62 2.03
N SER A 201 3.54 -14.13 1.38
CA SER A 201 3.37 -14.84 0.11
C SER A 201 2.44 -16.04 0.30
N THR A 202 1.52 -16.24 -0.65
CA THR A 202 0.63 -17.41 -0.67
C THR A 202 1.28 -18.58 -1.41
N ASP A 203 0.63 -19.75 -1.39
CA ASP A 203 1.03 -20.88 -2.24
C ASP A 203 0.91 -20.50 -3.72
N ARG A 204 1.79 -21.04 -4.57
CA ARG A 204 1.78 -20.77 -6.01
C ARG A 204 0.44 -21.08 -6.70
N ASN A 205 -0.30 -22.05 -6.18
CA ASN A 205 -1.57 -22.49 -6.75
C ASN A 205 -2.76 -21.67 -6.22
N ASP A 206 -2.53 -20.74 -5.29
CA ASP A 206 -3.52 -19.81 -4.76
C ASP A 206 -3.88 -18.75 -5.82
N ALA A 207 -5.16 -18.36 -5.88
CA ALA A 207 -5.63 -17.32 -6.78
C ALA A 207 -4.93 -15.97 -6.55
N LEU A 208 -4.49 -15.72 -5.31
CA LEU A 208 -3.86 -14.49 -4.87
C LEU A 208 -2.36 -14.43 -5.15
N PHE A 209 -1.71 -15.54 -5.52
CA PHE A 209 -0.24 -15.64 -5.62
C PHE A 209 0.40 -14.52 -6.45
N GLN A 210 -0.09 -14.31 -7.67
CA GLN A 210 0.46 -13.28 -8.56
C GLN A 210 -0.04 -11.88 -8.19
N VAL A 211 -1.30 -11.75 -7.80
CA VAL A 211 -1.97 -10.45 -7.67
C VAL A 211 -1.74 -9.79 -6.31
N SER A 212 -1.32 -10.54 -5.29
CA SER A 212 -0.97 -9.98 -3.97
C SER A 212 0.47 -9.51 -3.87
N HIS A 213 1.34 -9.99 -4.77
CA HIS A 213 2.79 -9.86 -4.66
C HIS A 213 3.30 -8.43 -4.41
N PHE A 214 2.65 -7.43 -5.01
CA PHE A 214 3.03 -6.02 -4.88
C PHE A 214 2.93 -5.45 -3.45
N LEU A 215 2.28 -6.16 -2.53
CA LEU A 215 2.17 -5.82 -1.10
C LEU A 215 2.82 -6.88 -0.20
N THR A 216 3.66 -7.77 -0.75
CA THR A 216 4.35 -8.82 0.02
C THR A 216 5.77 -8.46 0.40
N HIS A 217 6.40 -9.24 1.30
CA HIS A 217 7.81 -9.09 1.65
C HIS A 217 8.79 -9.67 0.62
N SER A 218 8.29 -10.44 -0.35
CA SER A 218 9.14 -11.02 -1.41
C SER A 218 9.63 -9.91 -2.32
N LEU A 219 10.91 -9.95 -2.72
CA LEU A 219 11.45 -8.98 -3.65
C LEU A 219 10.84 -9.20 -5.04
N PRO A 220 10.51 -8.13 -5.77
CA PRO A 220 10.65 -6.72 -5.45
C PRO A 220 9.61 -6.20 -4.45
N ILE A 221 10.01 -5.23 -3.63
CA ILE A 221 9.06 -4.37 -2.93
C ILE A 221 9.03 -3.03 -3.65
N PRO A 222 7.92 -2.63 -4.30
CA PRO A 222 7.80 -1.31 -4.90
C PRO A 222 7.89 -0.21 -3.87
N LEU A 223 8.68 0.84 -4.13
CA LEU A 223 8.89 1.95 -3.20
C LEU A 223 8.51 3.29 -3.82
N THR A 224 8.10 4.20 -2.95
CA THR A 224 8.12 5.65 -3.16
C THR A 224 8.51 6.32 -1.84
N THR A 225 8.95 7.57 -1.90
CA THR A 225 9.21 8.38 -0.70
C THR A 225 8.33 9.62 -0.73
N GLU A 226 8.00 10.16 0.44
CA GLU A 226 7.05 11.26 0.58
C GLU A 226 7.35 12.45 -0.36
N GLY A 227 8.62 12.84 -0.48
CA GLY A 227 9.03 13.92 -1.39
C GLY A 227 8.84 13.62 -2.88
N LEU A 228 8.75 12.34 -3.26
CA LEU A 228 8.65 11.88 -4.65
C LEU A 228 7.21 11.55 -5.09
N GLU A 229 6.25 11.55 -4.16
CA GLU A 229 4.85 11.17 -4.42
C GLU A 229 4.15 12.10 -5.41
N SER A 230 4.42 13.40 -5.35
CA SER A 230 3.81 14.39 -6.24
C SER A 230 4.19 14.20 -7.72
N TYR A 231 5.31 13.51 -7.98
CA TYR A 231 5.78 13.14 -9.31
C TYR A 231 5.37 11.72 -9.71
N ASP A 232 4.68 11.00 -8.81
CA ASP A 232 4.37 9.57 -8.92
C ASP A 232 5.64 8.75 -9.25
N ALA A 233 6.78 9.22 -8.73
CA ALA A 233 8.06 8.55 -8.92
C ALA A 233 8.12 7.32 -8.02
N SER A 234 8.60 6.22 -8.60
CA SER A 234 8.71 4.95 -7.91
C SER A 234 10.00 4.24 -8.27
N GLY A 235 10.40 3.35 -7.37
CA GLY A 235 11.51 2.44 -7.56
C GLY A 235 11.21 1.08 -6.96
N THR A 236 12.27 0.30 -6.78
CA THR A 236 12.22 -1.05 -6.24
C THR A 236 13.19 -1.15 -5.07
N MET A 237 12.76 -1.73 -3.96
CA MET A 237 13.66 -2.11 -2.88
C MET A 237 14.60 -3.20 -3.37
N SER A 238 15.90 -3.02 -3.12
CA SER A 238 16.91 -3.98 -3.50
C SER A 238 16.90 -5.21 -2.62
N MET A 239 16.98 -5.01 -1.30
CA MET A 239 17.03 -6.05 -0.30
C MET A 239 16.96 -5.44 1.11
N LEU A 240 16.72 -6.29 2.10
CA LEU A 240 16.85 -5.96 3.52
C LEU A 240 18.21 -6.43 4.05
N PHE A 241 18.73 -5.77 5.07
CA PHE A 241 19.87 -6.26 5.84
C PHE A 241 19.73 -5.90 7.31
N HIS A 242 20.32 -6.73 8.17
CA HIS A 242 20.35 -6.49 9.60
C HIS A 242 21.67 -5.86 10.00
N VAL A 243 21.64 -4.91 10.94
CA VAL A 243 22.85 -4.46 11.63
C VAL A 243 22.81 -5.06 13.02
N THR A 244 23.80 -5.87 13.36
CA THR A 244 23.84 -6.57 14.67
C THR A 244 24.54 -5.76 15.75
N LYS A 245 25.31 -4.75 15.33
CA LYS A 245 26.01 -3.83 16.21
C LYS A 245 26.20 -2.48 15.51
N ASP A 246 25.91 -1.41 16.23
CA ASP A 246 26.15 -0.03 15.79
C ASP A 246 27.05 0.73 16.80
N THR A 247 27.11 2.05 16.67
CA THR A 247 27.90 2.92 17.56
C THR A 247 27.39 2.91 19.02
N SER A 248 26.13 2.53 19.25
CA SER A 248 25.47 2.47 20.56
C SER A 248 25.54 1.10 21.23
N GLY A 249 25.79 0.02 20.48
CA GLY A 249 25.92 -1.33 21.03
C GLY A 249 25.33 -2.40 20.12
N LEU A 250 24.85 -3.49 20.71
CA LEU A 250 24.09 -4.51 19.98
C LEU A 250 22.73 -3.95 19.57
N THR A 251 22.31 -4.25 18.34
CA THR A 251 21.06 -3.77 17.77
C THR A 251 20.37 -4.88 16.97
N ASP A 252 19.06 -4.79 16.82
CA ASP A 252 18.25 -5.68 15.98
C ASP A 252 17.65 -4.96 14.77
N LYS A 253 18.14 -3.74 14.49
CA LYS A 253 17.65 -2.88 13.41
C LYS A 253 17.74 -3.57 12.06
N VAL A 254 16.68 -3.38 11.29
CA VAL A 254 16.53 -3.82 9.90
C VAL A 254 16.55 -2.61 9.02
N TYR A 255 17.29 -2.69 7.92
CA TYR A 255 17.43 -1.62 6.96
C TYR A 255 17.04 -2.11 5.57
N GLY A 256 16.32 -1.27 4.83
CA GLY A 256 16.07 -1.47 3.41
C GLY A 256 17.09 -0.73 2.56
N LEU A 257 17.64 -1.41 1.55
CA LEU A 257 18.60 -0.87 0.59
C LEU A 257 17.89 -0.59 -0.74
N THR A 258 18.17 0.55 -1.39
CA THR A 258 17.77 0.85 -2.78
C THR A 258 18.72 1.90 -3.38
N ASN A 259 18.38 2.52 -4.52
CA ASN A 259 19.15 3.63 -5.11
C ASN A 259 18.90 4.95 -4.36
N CYS A 260 19.86 5.87 -4.40
CA CYS A 260 19.72 7.21 -3.83
C CYS A 260 18.56 7.97 -4.52
N HIS A 261 18.51 7.95 -5.84
CA HIS A 261 17.45 8.63 -6.60
C HIS A 261 16.05 8.01 -6.45
N VAL A 262 15.94 6.83 -5.84
CA VAL A 262 14.65 6.22 -5.47
C VAL A 262 14.18 6.73 -4.12
N LEU A 263 15.11 7.13 -3.24
CA LEU A 263 14.78 7.66 -1.92
C LEU A 263 14.64 9.17 -1.90
N ARG A 264 15.41 9.90 -2.74
CA ARG A 264 15.51 11.35 -2.67
C ARG A 264 15.45 12.00 -4.05
N ASP A 265 14.74 13.13 -4.13
CA ASP A 265 14.76 14.02 -5.30
C ASP A 265 16.09 14.78 -5.38
N ASP A 266 16.59 15.29 -4.25
CA ASP A 266 17.96 15.83 -4.18
C ASP A 266 18.97 14.68 -4.00
N TYR A 267 19.41 14.15 -5.13
CA TYR A 267 20.45 13.12 -5.21
C TYR A 267 21.87 13.71 -5.33
N LYS A 268 22.04 15.04 -5.26
CA LYS A 268 23.36 15.69 -5.39
C LYS A 268 24.00 15.99 -4.04
N THR A 269 23.21 15.98 -2.98
CA THR A 269 23.69 16.16 -1.61
C THR A 269 23.62 14.85 -0.84
N THR A 270 24.54 14.68 0.11
CA THR A 270 24.49 13.51 1.00
C THR A 270 23.49 13.80 2.11
N PHE A 271 22.56 12.89 2.28
CA PHE A 271 21.66 12.87 3.42
C PHE A 271 22.15 11.83 4.45
N ASP A 272 22.27 12.25 5.70
CA ASP A 272 22.63 11.41 6.84
C ASP A 272 21.75 11.89 8.01
N PHE A 273 20.79 11.05 8.40
CA PHE A 273 19.73 11.42 9.35
C PHE A 273 20.31 11.64 10.75
N ASN A 274 19.97 12.77 11.36
CA ASN A 274 20.36 13.14 12.72
C ASN A 274 19.12 13.34 13.61
N ASP A 275 19.34 13.22 14.92
CA ASP A 275 18.30 13.51 15.91
C ASP A 275 17.78 14.94 15.76
N GLY A 276 16.49 15.08 15.38
CA GLY A 276 15.82 16.36 15.14
C GLY A 276 15.53 16.66 13.67
N ASP A 277 16.03 15.86 12.73
CA ASP A 277 15.64 15.92 11.33
C ASP A 277 14.19 15.45 11.16
N ILE A 278 13.50 15.99 10.14
CA ILE A 278 12.16 15.52 9.76
C ILE A 278 12.33 14.16 9.05
N GLU A 279 11.59 13.15 9.51
CA GLU A 279 11.57 11.83 8.87
C GLU A 279 11.08 11.96 7.41
N ASP A 280 11.86 11.41 6.47
CA ASP A 280 11.47 11.27 5.08
C ASP A 280 10.88 9.87 4.89
N ASP A 281 9.54 9.78 4.94
CA ASP A 281 8.82 8.52 4.95
C ASP A 281 9.05 7.71 3.67
N VAL A 282 9.40 6.44 3.84
CA VAL A 282 9.43 5.45 2.75
C VAL A 282 8.14 4.66 2.78
N ARG A 283 7.47 4.53 1.64
CA ARG A 283 6.16 3.89 1.51
C ARG A 283 6.17 2.78 0.46
N VAL A 284 5.43 1.70 0.70
CA VAL A 284 5.20 0.65 -0.30
C VAL A 284 4.25 1.17 -1.37
N CYS A 285 4.60 0.97 -2.65
CA CYS A 285 3.83 1.37 -3.83
C CYS A 285 3.44 2.85 -3.91
N ALA A 286 4.00 3.54 -4.91
CA ALA A 286 3.37 4.74 -5.45
C ALA A 286 1.94 4.47 -5.93
N MET A 287 1.15 5.53 -6.07
CA MET A 287 -0.26 5.43 -6.42
C MET A 287 -0.49 4.72 -7.77
N HIS A 288 0.34 4.96 -8.78
CA HIS A 288 0.21 4.24 -10.05
C HIS A 288 0.44 2.73 -9.90
N ARG A 289 1.47 2.30 -9.15
CA ARG A 289 1.72 0.86 -8.94
C ARG A 289 0.59 0.22 -8.15
N PHE A 290 0.06 0.92 -7.15
CA PHE A 290 -1.08 0.45 -6.35
C PHE A 290 -2.33 0.27 -7.23
N GLN A 291 -2.63 1.27 -8.07
CA GLN A 291 -3.74 1.18 -9.01
C GLN A 291 -3.56 0.05 -10.03
N GLN A 292 -2.33 -0.19 -10.49
CA GLN A 292 -2.01 -1.34 -11.34
C GLN A 292 -2.30 -2.66 -10.60
N GLY A 293 -1.94 -2.78 -9.32
CA GLY A 293 -2.28 -3.95 -8.50
C GLY A 293 -3.78 -4.19 -8.41
N LEU A 294 -4.58 -3.14 -8.15
CA LEU A 294 -6.05 -3.23 -8.17
C LEU A 294 -6.60 -3.66 -9.55
N ASN A 295 -6.00 -3.14 -10.63
CA ASN A 295 -6.37 -3.52 -11.98
C ASN A 295 -6.06 -4.99 -12.27
N ASP A 296 -4.92 -5.50 -11.79
CA ASP A 296 -4.52 -6.90 -11.93
C ASP A 296 -5.46 -7.83 -11.17
N ILE A 297 -5.86 -7.48 -9.93
CA ILE A 297 -6.87 -8.23 -9.15
C ILE A 297 -8.21 -8.24 -9.89
N THR A 298 -8.64 -7.09 -10.40
CA THR A 298 -9.89 -6.95 -11.18
C THR A 298 -9.84 -7.79 -12.45
N LYS A 299 -8.71 -7.80 -13.15
CA LYS A 299 -8.50 -8.59 -14.36
C LYS A 299 -8.58 -10.09 -14.05
N ALA A 300 -7.86 -10.56 -13.02
CA ALA A 300 -7.92 -11.96 -12.57
C ALA A 300 -9.35 -12.38 -12.21
N SER A 301 -10.11 -11.51 -11.53
CA SER A 301 -11.52 -11.76 -11.18
C SER A 301 -12.40 -11.96 -12.43
N LYS A 302 -12.19 -11.14 -13.46
CA LYS A 302 -12.92 -11.25 -14.74
C LYS A 302 -12.56 -12.52 -15.50
N GLU A 303 -11.29 -12.90 -15.49
CA GLU A 303 -10.80 -14.14 -16.12
C GLU A 303 -11.39 -15.37 -15.42
N ALA A 304 -11.38 -15.42 -14.08
CA ALA A 304 -12.01 -16.48 -13.29
C ALA A 304 -13.52 -16.62 -13.58
N LEU A 305 -14.24 -15.48 -13.69
CA LEU A 305 -15.66 -15.46 -14.05
C LEU A 305 -15.91 -16.02 -15.47
N ALA A 306 -15.10 -15.63 -16.45
CA ALA A 306 -15.23 -16.12 -17.81
C ALA A 306 -14.98 -17.64 -17.90
N GLU A 307 -13.99 -18.15 -17.17
CA GLU A 307 -13.71 -19.58 -17.08
C GLU A 307 -14.84 -20.36 -16.39
N ALA A 308 -15.40 -19.83 -15.31
CA ALA A 308 -16.55 -20.41 -14.63
C ALA A 308 -17.76 -20.54 -15.57
N ASP A 309 -18.06 -19.51 -16.37
CA ASP A 309 -19.14 -19.53 -17.37
C ASP A 309 -18.88 -20.57 -18.48
N ILE A 310 -17.62 -20.73 -18.93
CA ILE A 310 -17.24 -21.80 -19.87
C ILE A 310 -17.48 -23.19 -19.25
N LEU A 311 -17.05 -23.41 -18.00
CA LEU A 311 -17.23 -24.67 -17.29
C LEU A 311 -18.70 -24.99 -17.04
N ALA A 312 -19.51 -24.01 -16.64
CA ALA A 312 -20.95 -24.16 -16.44
C ALA A 312 -21.67 -24.56 -17.74
N ARG A 313 -21.36 -23.90 -18.86
CA ARG A 313 -21.89 -24.28 -20.19
C ARG A 313 -21.42 -25.67 -20.61
N GLY A 314 -20.15 -26.01 -20.34
CA GLY A 314 -19.58 -27.34 -20.58
C GLY A 314 -20.33 -28.44 -19.81
N LEU A 315 -20.61 -28.21 -18.53
CA LEU A 315 -21.37 -29.11 -17.67
C LEU A 315 -22.79 -29.35 -18.18
N VAL A 316 -23.50 -28.29 -18.58
CA VAL A 316 -24.86 -28.40 -19.15
C VAL A 316 -24.84 -29.22 -20.44
N LYS A 317 -23.94 -28.90 -21.38
CA LYS A 317 -23.79 -29.63 -22.64
C LYS A 317 -23.43 -31.11 -22.43
N HIS A 318 -22.60 -31.40 -21.44
CA HIS A 318 -22.19 -32.78 -21.15
C HIS A 318 -23.34 -33.58 -20.50
N LYS A 319 -24.09 -32.98 -19.56
CA LYS A 319 -25.29 -33.60 -18.97
C LYS A 319 -26.37 -33.94 -20.01
N GLN A 320 -26.54 -33.10 -21.03
CA GLN A 320 -27.49 -33.35 -22.12
C GLN A 320 -27.18 -34.62 -22.93
N LYS A 321 -25.90 -35.01 -23.01
CA LYS A 321 -25.49 -36.24 -23.71
C LYS A 321 -25.91 -37.52 -22.98
N LYS A 322 -26.31 -37.43 -21.70
CA LYS A 322 -26.73 -38.56 -20.85
C LYS A 322 -25.73 -39.73 -20.89
N ASP A 323 -24.43 -39.42 -20.99
CA ASP A 323 -23.36 -40.42 -21.00
C ASP A 323 -23.17 -40.97 -19.58
N THR A 324 -23.74 -42.15 -19.33
CA THR A 324 -23.68 -42.86 -18.05
C THR A 324 -22.48 -43.79 -17.93
N THR A 325 -21.57 -43.79 -18.91
CA THR A 325 -20.33 -44.55 -18.80
C THR A 325 -19.48 -44.02 -17.62
N PRO A 326 -18.61 -44.84 -17.03
CA PRO A 326 -17.69 -44.38 -15.98
C PRO A 326 -16.90 -43.12 -16.37
N LYS A 327 -16.50 -43.03 -17.65
CA LYS A 327 -15.80 -41.87 -18.20
C LYS A 327 -16.70 -40.63 -18.31
N GLY A 328 -17.96 -40.81 -18.71
CA GLY A 328 -18.96 -39.73 -18.76
C GLY A 328 -19.29 -39.16 -17.38
N LEU A 329 -19.43 -40.02 -16.38
CA LEU A 329 -19.64 -39.65 -14.98
C LEU A 329 -18.42 -38.93 -14.39
N ALA A 330 -17.21 -39.47 -14.59
CA ALA A 330 -15.96 -38.85 -14.13
C ALA A 330 -15.78 -37.43 -14.72
N LYS A 331 -16.06 -37.26 -16.01
CA LYS A 331 -15.98 -35.94 -16.66
C LYS A 331 -17.03 -34.95 -16.13
N THR A 332 -18.24 -35.43 -15.80
CA THR A 332 -19.28 -34.61 -15.17
C THR A 332 -18.83 -34.11 -13.81
N GLU A 333 -18.20 -34.99 -13.03
CA GLU A 333 -17.71 -34.65 -11.70
C GLU A 333 -16.52 -33.68 -11.77
N GLN A 334 -15.60 -33.89 -12.71
CA GLN A 334 -14.51 -32.95 -12.98
C GLN A 334 -15.03 -31.54 -13.29
N PHE A 335 -16.02 -31.40 -14.18
CA PHE A 335 -16.63 -30.09 -14.47
C PHE A 335 -17.23 -29.42 -13.24
N LYS A 336 -17.87 -30.18 -12.33
CA LYS A 336 -18.41 -29.62 -11.09
C LYS A 336 -17.28 -29.14 -10.16
N GLN A 337 -16.24 -29.95 -9.99
CA GLN A 337 -15.09 -29.62 -9.13
C GLN A 337 -14.36 -28.39 -9.66
N ASP A 338 -14.09 -28.34 -10.97
CA ASP A 338 -13.45 -27.18 -11.60
C ASP A 338 -14.31 -25.92 -11.49
N LEU A 339 -15.63 -26.03 -11.68
CA LEU A 339 -16.56 -24.90 -11.52
C LEU A 339 -16.61 -24.41 -10.07
N GLN A 340 -16.65 -25.32 -9.10
CA GLN A 340 -16.61 -24.98 -7.68
C GLN A 340 -15.31 -24.26 -7.33
N ARG A 341 -14.15 -24.78 -7.79
CA ARG A 341 -12.85 -24.14 -7.59
C ARG A 341 -12.84 -22.73 -8.17
N LYS A 342 -13.33 -22.52 -9.40
CA LYS A 342 -13.37 -21.18 -10.01
C LYS A 342 -14.29 -20.19 -9.29
N ASN A 343 -15.39 -20.66 -8.71
CA ASN A 343 -16.26 -19.83 -7.88
C ASN A 343 -15.58 -19.44 -6.56
N GLU A 344 -14.78 -20.33 -5.97
CA GLU A 344 -13.98 -20.05 -4.78
C GLU A 344 -12.88 -19.01 -5.08
N GLU A 345 -12.10 -19.24 -6.14
CA GLU A 345 -11.07 -18.27 -6.61
C GLU A 345 -11.67 -16.88 -6.82
N MET A 346 -12.87 -16.78 -7.40
CA MET A 346 -13.57 -15.51 -7.61
C MET A 346 -13.97 -14.83 -6.29
N ARG A 347 -14.40 -15.61 -5.29
CA ARG A 347 -14.73 -15.09 -3.96
C ARG A 347 -13.46 -14.54 -3.30
N GLU A 348 -12.39 -15.33 -3.27
CA GLU A 348 -11.10 -14.94 -2.71
C GLU A 348 -10.56 -13.65 -3.34
N LEU A 349 -10.59 -13.55 -4.68
CA LEU A 349 -10.15 -12.35 -5.39
C LEU A 349 -11.01 -11.12 -5.08
N LYS A 350 -12.32 -11.29 -4.92
CA LYS A 350 -13.23 -10.20 -4.54
C LYS A 350 -12.98 -9.72 -3.12
N ASP A 351 -12.83 -10.65 -2.19
CA ASP A 351 -12.54 -10.35 -0.79
C ASP A 351 -11.17 -9.67 -0.67
N PHE A 352 -10.18 -10.15 -1.42
CA PHE A 352 -8.86 -9.54 -1.50
C PHE A 352 -8.90 -8.13 -2.10
N HIS A 353 -9.67 -7.91 -3.17
CA HIS A 353 -9.86 -6.56 -3.71
C HIS A 353 -10.42 -5.60 -2.66
N ASN A 354 -11.43 -6.04 -1.90
CA ASN A 354 -12.01 -5.24 -0.83
C ASN A 354 -10.99 -4.93 0.26
N LEU A 355 -10.23 -5.93 0.71
CA LEU A 355 -9.15 -5.79 1.69
C LEU A 355 -8.10 -4.78 1.23
N VAL A 356 -7.59 -4.92 0.01
CA VAL A 356 -6.60 -3.98 -0.55
C VAL A 356 -7.18 -2.57 -0.63
N THR A 357 -8.45 -2.44 -1.02
CA THR A 357 -9.12 -1.14 -1.10
C THR A 357 -9.33 -0.52 0.28
N SER A 358 -9.74 -1.26 1.30
CA SER A 358 -10.00 -0.72 2.64
C SER A 358 -8.70 -0.42 3.39
N ASP A 359 -7.78 -1.37 3.37
CA ASP A 359 -6.66 -1.39 4.31
C ASP A 359 -5.41 -0.78 3.71
N TRP A 360 -5.34 -0.59 2.39
CA TRP A 360 -4.13 -0.10 1.72
C TRP A 360 -4.37 1.15 0.86
N SER A 361 -5.59 1.62 0.63
CA SER A 361 -5.81 2.81 -0.22
C SER A 361 -5.21 4.10 0.33
N ASN A 362 -5.17 4.27 1.65
CA ASN A 362 -4.56 5.43 2.28
C ASN A 362 -3.03 5.26 2.35
N MET A 363 -2.31 5.89 1.44
CA MET A 363 -0.85 5.76 1.34
C MET A 363 -0.13 6.24 2.61
N ALA A 364 -0.46 7.43 3.11
CA ALA A 364 0.21 8.04 4.26
C ALA A 364 0.02 7.22 5.56
N LEU A 365 -1.19 6.72 5.80
CA LEU A 365 -1.50 5.97 7.01
C LEU A 365 -1.05 4.51 6.91
N HIS A 366 -1.26 3.88 5.75
CA HIS A 366 -1.23 2.42 5.67
C HIS A 366 0.02 1.85 5.01
N ARG A 367 0.74 2.64 4.19
CA ARG A 367 1.84 2.14 3.37
C ARG A 367 3.24 2.50 3.85
N LYS A 368 3.39 3.25 4.95
CA LYS A 368 4.72 3.52 5.54
C LYS A 368 5.45 2.20 5.84
N LEU A 369 6.70 2.10 5.38
CA LEU A 369 7.64 1.00 5.60
C LEU A 369 8.80 1.41 6.51
N GLY A 370 8.99 2.71 6.75
CA GLY A 370 10.16 3.22 7.45
C GLY A 370 10.44 4.67 7.09
N HIS A 371 11.66 5.14 7.34
CA HIS A 371 12.13 6.47 6.96
C HIS A 371 13.59 6.40 6.46
N VAL A 372 13.95 7.29 5.54
CA VAL A 372 15.31 7.38 5.00
C VAL A 372 16.28 7.73 6.13
N VAL A 373 17.41 7.02 6.23
CA VAL A 373 18.46 7.30 7.23
C VAL A 373 19.78 7.70 6.61
N TYR A 374 20.08 7.25 5.40
CA TYR A 374 21.34 7.56 4.74
C TYR A 374 21.20 7.45 3.23
N ALA A 375 21.52 8.50 2.50
CA ALA A 375 21.55 8.50 1.04
C ALA A 375 22.72 9.38 0.57
N PRO A 376 23.90 8.79 0.24
CA PRO A 376 25.02 9.55 -0.27
C PRO A 376 24.67 10.23 -1.59
N ALA A 377 25.29 11.39 -1.82
CA ALA A 377 25.22 12.05 -3.12
C ALA A 377 25.65 11.08 -4.22
N ILE A 378 24.89 11.04 -5.32
CA ILE A 378 25.26 10.25 -6.48
C ILE A 378 26.62 10.74 -6.97
N SER A 379 27.57 9.81 -7.03
CA SER A 379 28.97 10.12 -7.35
C SER A 379 29.60 9.02 -8.19
N VAL A 380 30.78 9.29 -8.73
CA VAL A 380 31.60 8.29 -9.43
C VAL A 380 32.75 7.92 -8.52
N ASP A 381 32.88 6.63 -8.21
CA ASP A 381 33.93 6.13 -7.36
C ASP A 381 35.32 6.44 -7.95
N VAL A 382 36.24 6.94 -7.12
CA VAL A 382 37.53 7.44 -7.61
C VAL A 382 38.39 6.32 -8.19
N ASP A 383 38.37 5.14 -7.57
CA ASP A 383 39.27 4.04 -7.88
C ASP A 383 38.71 3.13 -8.98
N THR A 384 37.46 2.70 -8.80
CA THR A 384 36.78 1.73 -9.67
C THR A 384 36.05 2.39 -10.83
N LYS A 385 35.67 3.67 -10.68
CA LYS A 385 34.81 4.43 -11.60
C LYS A 385 33.35 3.97 -11.68
N PHE A 386 32.88 3.08 -10.80
CA PHE A 386 31.46 2.73 -10.75
C PHE A 386 30.60 3.88 -10.22
N THR A 387 29.34 3.95 -10.64
CA THR A 387 28.38 4.89 -10.05
C THR A 387 28.00 4.44 -8.65
N ALA A 388 28.16 5.36 -7.70
CA ALA A 388 27.68 5.26 -6.34
C ALA A 388 26.26 5.85 -6.26
N ASP A 389 25.26 5.03 -6.55
CA ASP A 389 23.85 5.41 -6.46
C ASP A 389 23.12 4.40 -5.57
N TRP A 390 23.19 4.63 -4.27
CA TRP A 390 22.58 3.76 -3.27
C TRP A 390 22.11 4.58 -2.08
N GLY A 391 21.17 4.05 -1.31
CA GLY A 391 20.63 4.67 -0.12
C GLY A 391 19.92 3.65 0.76
N VAL A 392 19.69 4.03 2.00
CA VAL A 392 19.22 3.16 3.08
C VAL A 392 18.12 3.87 3.86
N PHE A 393 17.08 3.11 4.19
CA PHE A 393 16.03 3.51 5.11
C PHE A 393 15.96 2.53 6.29
N GLU A 394 15.66 3.03 7.49
CA GLU A 394 15.38 2.17 8.64
C GLU A 394 13.98 1.60 8.49
N ALA A 395 13.89 0.27 8.45
CA ALA A 395 12.64 -0.44 8.22
C ALA A 395 11.85 -0.55 9.53
N ASP A 396 10.55 -0.25 9.46
CA ASP A 396 9.63 -0.47 10.56
C ASP A 396 9.49 -1.97 10.81
N LYS A 397 9.99 -2.42 11.97
CA LYS A 397 10.00 -3.83 12.34
C LYS A 397 8.62 -4.46 12.26
N ASP A 398 7.55 -3.76 12.65
CA ASP A 398 6.20 -4.30 12.66
C ASP A 398 5.68 -4.58 11.24
N LYS A 399 6.23 -3.89 10.22
CA LYS A 399 5.89 -4.10 8.82
C LYS A 399 6.50 -5.36 8.23
N PHE A 400 7.70 -5.72 8.68
CA PHE A 400 8.48 -6.83 8.12
C PHE A 400 8.49 -8.09 8.98
N GLN A 401 8.35 -7.97 10.30
CA GLN A 401 8.56 -9.10 11.22
C GLN A 401 7.60 -10.28 10.95
N ALA A 402 6.35 -10.00 10.59
CA ALA A 402 5.37 -11.04 10.29
C ALA A 402 5.64 -11.65 8.91
N GLY A 403 6.27 -12.82 8.86
CA GLY A 403 6.44 -13.59 7.62
C GLY A 403 7.69 -13.29 6.80
N TYR A 404 8.63 -12.49 7.32
CA TYR A 404 9.95 -12.39 6.71
C TYR A 404 10.76 -13.68 6.92
N ASP A 405 11.14 -14.27 5.80
CA ASP A 405 11.87 -15.53 5.65
C ASP A 405 13.22 -15.33 4.93
N GLY A 406 13.63 -14.07 4.74
CA GLY A 406 14.86 -13.69 4.06
C GLY A 406 14.66 -12.97 2.73
N ASN A 407 15.78 -12.52 2.15
CA ASN A 407 15.77 -11.92 0.81
C ASN A 407 15.56 -13.01 -0.24
N GLY A 408 14.38 -13.06 -0.84
CA GLY A 408 14.08 -13.96 -1.95
C GLY A 408 13.27 -13.26 -3.03
N VAL A 409 13.58 -13.59 -4.27
CA VAL A 409 12.94 -13.01 -5.45
C VAL A 409 11.74 -13.83 -5.86
N PHE A 410 10.61 -13.16 -6.07
CA PHE A 410 9.41 -13.76 -6.61
C PHE A 410 9.62 -14.10 -8.10
N LEU A 411 9.37 -15.36 -8.48
CA LEU A 411 9.55 -15.81 -9.88
C LEU A 411 8.29 -15.58 -10.74
N GLY A 412 7.17 -15.26 -10.09
CA GLY A 412 5.88 -15.02 -10.73
C GLY A 412 5.34 -16.17 -11.57
N THR A 413 4.32 -15.85 -12.36
CA THR A 413 3.61 -16.81 -13.23
C THR A 413 3.86 -16.60 -14.72
N ARG A 414 4.65 -15.59 -15.09
CA ARG A 414 4.97 -15.25 -16.49
C ARG A 414 5.62 -16.42 -17.23
N PHE A 415 6.45 -17.20 -16.55
CA PHE A 415 7.12 -18.36 -17.09
C PHE A 415 6.73 -19.61 -16.31
N THR A 416 6.52 -20.71 -17.03
CA THR A 416 6.35 -22.02 -16.39
C THR A 416 7.66 -22.45 -15.73
N PRO A 417 7.61 -23.31 -14.69
CA PRO A 417 8.84 -23.79 -14.06
C PRO A 417 9.75 -24.54 -15.04
N THR A 418 9.18 -25.23 -16.04
CA THR A 418 9.94 -25.87 -17.12
C THR A 418 10.68 -24.85 -17.99
N GLN A 419 10.02 -23.77 -18.41
CA GLN A 419 10.67 -22.70 -19.18
C GLN A 419 11.79 -22.03 -18.37
N LEU A 420 11.57 -21.75 -17.08
CA LEU A 420 12.61 -21.20 -16.21
C LEU A 420 13.79 -22.14 -16.07
N LYS A 421 13.53 -23.45 -15.95
CA LYS A 421 14.59 -24.46 -15.94
C LYS A 421 15.40 -24.46 -17.24
N GLU A 422 14.75 -24.35 -18.39
CA GLU A 422 15.43 -24.27 -19.68
C GLU A 422 16.27 -22.99 -19.85
N MET A 423 15.78 -21.86 -19.33
CA MET A 423 16.45 -20.57 -19.50
C MET A 423 17.54 -20.29 -18.46
N LEU A 424 17.35 -20.71 -17.20
CA LEU A 424 18.23 -20.38 -16.07
C LEU A 424 19.25 -21.47 -15.74
N SER A 425 19.08 -22.69 -16.29
CA SER A 425 20.11 -23.73 -16.15
C SER A 425 21.32 -23.40 -17.02
N HIS A 426 22.50 -23.77 -16.55
CA HIS A 426 23.73 -23.57 -17.29
C HIS A 426 24.74 -24.71 -17.12
N ALA A 427 25.84 -24.65 -17.87
CA ALA A 427 26.81 -25.75 -17.99
C ALA A 427 27.42 -26.25 -16.67
N ARG A 428 27.33 -25.48 -15.58
CA ARG A 428 27.86 -25.83 -14.26
C ARG A 428 26.77 -26.16 -13.23
N THR A 429 25.55 -25.66 -13.44
CA THR A 429 24.50 -25.77 -12.45
C THR A 429 23.14 -25.90 -13.12
N GLU A 430 22.39 -26.93 -12.73
CA GLU A 430 21.00 -27.11 -13.12
C GLU A 430 20.11 -26.23 -12.23
N PHE A 431 19.19 -25.47 -12.84
CA PHE A 431 18.23 -24.67 -12.08
C PHE A 431 17.20 -25.56 -11.39
N ILE A 432 16.98 -25.31 -10.10
CA ILE A 432 15.98 -25.98 -9.29
C ILE A 432 14.88 -24.97 -8.97
N TYR A 433 13.70 -25.17 -9.54
CA TYR A 433 12.57 -24.28 -9.27
C TYR A 433 12.13 -24.43 -7.80
N PRO A 434 12.07 -23.33 -7.01
CA PRO A 434 11.67 -23.37 -5.60
C PRO A 434 10.18 -23.68 -5.46
N LYS A 435 9.80 -24.45 -4.42
CA LYS A 435 8.43 -24.97 -4.28
C LYS A 435 7.37 -23.86 -4.16
N ASP A 436 7.71 -22.80 -3.45
CA ASP A 436 6.91 -21.61 -3.20
C ASP A 436 7.03 -20.55 -4.32
N GLY A 437 7.82 -20.82 -5.37
CA GLY A 437 8.07 -19.86 -6.44
C GLY A 437 8.92 -18.66 -6.01
N LYS A 438 9.61 -18.74 -4.87
CA LYS A 438 10.51 -17.72 -4.35
C LYS A 438 11.95 -18.21 -4.36
N LEU A 439 12.82 -17.55 -5.12
CA LEU A 439 14.24 -17.92 -5.20
C LEU A 439 15.04 -17.16 -4.13
N PRO A 440 15.61 -17.82 -3.10
CA PRO A 440 16.42 -17.15 -2.10
C PRO A 440 17.68 -16.54 -2.72
N LEU A 441 18.00 -15.29 -2.37
CA LEU A 441 19.28 -14.67 -2.68
C LEU A 441 20.25 -14.98 -1.54
N THR A 442 21.37 -15.63 -1.83
CA THR A 442 22.26 -16.17 -0.78
C THR A 442 23.65 -15.57 -0.77
N MET A 443 24.05 -14.89 -1.84
CA MET A 443 25.36 -14.24 -1.92
C MET A 443 25.41 -13.12 -2.97
N PHE A 444 26.35 -12.19 -2.77
CA PHE A 444 26.84 -11.34 -3.85
C PHE A 444 27.87 -12.10 -4.67
N ALA A 445 27.73 -12.02 -5.99
CA ALA A 445 28.75 -12.54 -6.87
C ALA A 445 30.01 -11.68 -6.74
N GLY A 446 31.17 -12.33 -6.59
CA GLY A 446 32.46 -11.66 -6.68
C GLY A 446 32.67 -11.04 -8.07
N LYS A 447 33.81 -10.38 -8.29
CA LYS A 447 34.11 -9.73 -9.58
C LYS A 447 33.92 -10.70 -10.76
N ILE A 448 32.83 -10.51 -11.51
CA ILE A 448 32.47 -11.40 -12.62
C ILE A 448 33.24 -10.93 -13.86
N SER A 449 34.24 -11.71 -14.27
CA SER A 449 34.98 -11.49 -15.52
C SER A 449 34.47 -12.42 -16.63
N LEU A 450 34.55 -11.98 -17.89
CA LEU A 450 34.35 -12.81 -19.09
C LEU A 450 35.13 -14.13 -19.07
N GLU A 451 36.29 -14.18 -18.41
CA GLU A 451 37.10 -15.40 -18.29
C GLU A 451 36.43 -16.44 -17.39
N LEU A 452 35.65 -15.98 -16.41
CA LEU A 452 34.95 -16.80 -15.42
C LEU A 452 33.54 -17.21 -15.86
N LEU A 453 32.97 -16.56 -16.90
CA LEU A 453 31.65 -16.89 -17.43
C LEU A 453 31.65 -18.28 -18.11
N PRO A 454 30.93 -19.27 -17.55
CA PRO A 454 30.90 -20.62 -18.10
C PRO A 454 29.94 -20.76 -19.28
N GLU A 455 28.97 -19.86 -19.41
CA GLU A 455 27.89 -19.95 -20.37
C GLU A 455 28.27 -19.40 -21.74
N ARG A 456 27.90 -20.15 -22.78
CA ARG A 456 27.90 -19.70 -24.15
C ARG A 456 26.45 -19.63 -24.64
N ASN A 457 26.06 -18.54 -25.28
CA ASN A 457 24.75 -18.40 -25.89
C ASN A 457 24.59 -19.36 -27.10
N GLY A 458 23.40 -19.41 -27.70
CA GLY A 458 23.12 -20.25 -28.87
C GLY A 458 24.00 -20.00 -30.11
N MET A 459 24.79 -18.91 -30.11
CA MET A 459 25.78 -18.60 -31.15
C MET A 459 27.22 -18.90 -30.70
N GLY A 460 27.43 -19.51 -29.53
CA GLY A 460 28.74 -19.85 -28.99
C GLY A 460 29.46 -18.71 -28.26
N ASN A 461 28.86 -17.53 -28.10
CA ASN A 461 29.49 -16.37 -27.43
C ASN A 461 29.30 -16.43 -25.92
N LYS A 462 30.32 -16.05 -25.14
CA LYS A 462 30.23 -16.01 -23.68
C LYS A 462 29.18 -15.00 -23.21
N SER A 463 28.21 -15.44 -22.42
CA SER A 463 27.14 -14.62 -21.85
C SER A 463 26.49 -15.37 -20.71
N LEU A 464 26.24 -14.72 -19.58
CA LEU A 464 25.51 -15.27 -18.45
C LEU A 464 24.03 -14.89 -18.54
N THR A 465 23.14 -15.84 -18.32
CA THR A 465 21.71 -15.55 -18.19
C THR A 465 21.44 -14.98 -16.80
N VAL A 466 20.86 -13.79 -16.77
CA VAL A 466 20.50 -13.10 -15.52
C VAL A 466 19.01 -12.82 -15.51
N ALA A 467 18.44 -12.71 -14.31
CA ALA A 467 17.06 -12.34 -14.10
C ALA A 467 16.95 -11.25 -13.04
N LYS A 468 15.78 -10.62 -13.00
CA LYS A 468 15.33 -9.78 -11.90
C LYS A 468 13.82 -9.86 -11.82
N ASP A 469 13.28 -9.51 -10.66
CA ASP A 469 11.91 -9.05 -10.54
C ASP A 469 11.92 -7.59 -10.04
N SER A 470 10.95 -6.79 -10.48
CA SER A 470 10.97 -5.32 -10.30
C SER A 470 9.58 -4.70 -10.43
N ASN A 471 9.41 -3.50 -9.87
CA ASN A 471 8.15 -2.75 -9.83
C ASN A 471 7.38 -2.64 -11.16
N THR A 472 8.04 -2.33 -12.29
CA THR A 472 7.35 -1.99 -13.54
C THR A 472 7.27 -3.15 -14.54
N THR A 473 8.34 -3.92 -14.68
CA THR A 473 8.40 -4.98 -15.72
C THR A 473 8.14 -6.38 -15.18
N ASP A 474 7.89 -6.52 -13.88
CA ASP A 474 7.89 -7.79 -13.15
C ASP A 474 9.15 -8.63 -13.45
N PHE A 475 9.01 -9.95 -13.30
CA PHE A 475 10.05 -10.94 -13.55
C PHE A 475 10.50 -10.94 -15.02
N THR A 476 11.77 -10.63 -15.26
CA THR A 476 12.38 -10.49 -16.57
C THR A 476 13.74 -11.18 -16.64
N ILE A 477 14.09 -11.69 -17.82
CA ILE A 477 15.36 -12.37 -18.10
C ILE A 477 16.16 -11.55 -19.11
N GLY A 478 17.45 -11.42 -18.85
CA GLY A 478 18.43 -10.68 -19.64
C GLY A 478 19.73 -11.47 -19.84
N ARG A 479 20.65 -10.84 -20.56
CA ARG A 479 21.98 -11.38 -20.86
C ARG A 479 23.05 -10.45 -20.33
N PHE A 480 23.81 -10.95 -19.36
CA PHE A 480 24.96 -10.27 -18.81
C PHE A 480 26.22 -10.73 -19.53
N THR A 481 27.01 -9.79 -20.05
CA THR A 481 28.21 -10.12 -20.84
C THR A 481 29.49 -10.16 -20.02
N GLY A 482 29.47 -9.74 -18.75
CA GLY A 482 30.70 -9.56 -17.96
C GLY A 482 31.58 -8.41 -18.43
N LEU A 483 31.06 -7.57 -19.33
CA LEU A 483 31.74 -6.38 -19.85
C LEU A 483 31.21 -5.13 -19.16
N GLU A 484 32.13 -4.19 -18.96
CA GLU A 484 31.86 -2.86 -18.43
C GLU A 484 31.58 -1.90 -19.61
N ALA A 485 30.58 -1.03 -19.47
CA ALA A 485 30.37 0.11 -20.36
C ALA A 485 30.72 1.41 -19.65
N TYR A 486 31.16 2.40 -20.41
CA TYR A 486 31.20 3.78 -19.92
C TYR A 486 29.90 4.48 -20.25
N ILE A 487 29.35 5.22 -19.28
CA ILE A 487 28.20 6.10 -19.49
C ILE A 487 28.49 7.49 -18.95
N GLN A 488 27.85 8.50 -19.55
CA GLN A 488 27.83 9.85 -18.99
C GLN A 488 26.59 9.98 -18.11
N ASN A 489 26.80 10.16 -16.81
CA ASN A 489 25.74 10.43 -15.85
C ASN A 489 25.87 11.86 -15.28
N PRO A 490 24.90 12.36 -14.49
CA PRO A 490 24.95 13.71 -13.91
C PRO A 490 26.15 13.99 -12.99
N ALA A 491 26.74 12.96 -12.39
CA ALA A 491 27.93 13.06 -11.54
C ALA A 491 29.26 12.96 -12.31
N GLY A 492 29.24 12.44 -13.54
CA GLY A 492 30.43 12.33 -14.39
C GLY A 492 30.38 11.13 -15.34
N GLU A 493 31.52 10.84 -15.98
CA GLU A 493 31.71 9.60 -16.72
C GLU A 493 31.94 8.45 -15.73
N SER A 494 31.12 7.39 -15.80
CA SER A 494 31.20 6.22 -14.94
C SER A 494 31.32 4.92 -15.75
N LYS A 495 31.74 3.85 -15.08
CA LYS A 495 31.71 2.47 -15.57
C LYS A 495 30.50 1.74 -15.00
N GLU A 496 29.90 0.84 -15.78
CA GLU A 496 28.73 0.07 -15.37
C GLU A 496 28.76 -1.36 -15.91
N TYR A 497 28.16 -2.29 -15.17
CA TYR A 497 27.81 -3.61 -15.70
C TYR A 497 26.64 -3.52 -16.68
N VAL A 498 26.70 -4.32 -17.75
CA VAL A 498 25.75 -4.23 -18.86
C VAL A 498 24.89 -5.48 -18.96
N VAL A 499 23.58 -5.28 -19.00
CA VAL A 499 22.59 -6.33 -19.29
C VAL A 499 21.81 -5.98 -20.56
N TYR A 500 21.82 -6.91 -21.50
CA TYR A 500 21.01 -6.83 -22.72
C TYR A 500 19.70 -7.58 -22.56
N ASN A 501 18.70 -7.17 -23.34
CA ASN A 501 17.43 -7.89 -23.43
C ASN A 501 17.66 -9.32 -23.94
N SER A 502 16.96 -10.29 -23.35
CA SER A 502 17.09 -11.70 -23.74
C SER A 502 16.48 -11.99 -25.11
N GLY A 503 15.51 -11.23 -25.57
CA GLY A 503 14.85 -11.51 -26.85
C GLY A 503 14.13 -12.87 -26.91
N TYR A 504 13.92 -13.55 -25.76
CA TYR A 504 13.02 -14.71 -25.66
C TYR A 504 11.59 -14.35 -26.09
N PHE A 505 11.24 -13.07 -25.93
CA PHE A 505 10.01 -12.48 -26.44
C PHE A 505 10.36 -11.21 -27.20
N ALA A 506 9.86 -11.08 -28.43
CA ALA A 506 10.24 -10.03 -29.37
C ALA A 506 9.89 -8.60 -28.91
N ILE A 507 9.16 -8.43 -27.80
CA ILE A 507 8.56 -7.14 -27.38
C ILE A 507 8.82 -6.75 -25.92
N HIS A 508 9.73 -7.43 -25.20
CA HIS A 508 9.92 -7.17 -23.76
C HIS A 508 11.33 -6.69 -23.43
N ALA A 509 11.40 -5.46 -22.91
CA ALA A 509 12.63 -4.93 -22.34
C ALA A 509 12.93 -5.60 -21.00
N PHE A 510 14.21 -5.79 -20.71
CA PHE A 510 14.66 -6.26 -19.41
C PHE A 510 14.30 -5.25 -18.32
N ALA A 511 14.42 -3.96 -18.61
CA ALA A 511 14.12 -2.90 -17.66
C ALA A 511 13.31 -1.76 -18.27
N ALA A 512 12.58 -1.03 -17.43
CA ALA A 512 11.90 0.21 -17.75
C ALA A 512 11.97 1.17 -16.56
N LYS A 513 11.51 2.41 -16.74
CA LYS A 513 11.40 3.40 -15.66
C LYS A 513 10.57 2.83 -14.50
N GLY A 514 11.03 3.06 -13.27
CA GLY A 514 10.43 2.48 -12.05
C GLY A 514 11.10 1.20 -11.55
N ASN A 515 11.98 0.56 -12.35
CA ASN A 515 12.70 -0.63 -11.93
C ASN A 515 13.99 -0.37 -11.15
N SER A 516 14.43 0.89 -11.04
CA SER A 516 15.64 1.25 -10.30
C SER A 516 15.60 0.65 -8.89
N GLY A 517 16.71 0.04 -8.50
CA GLY A 517 16.91 -0.62 -7.22
C GLY A 517 16.68 -2.13 -7.30
N ALA A 518 16.09 -2.66 -8.38
CA ALA A 518 15.94 -4.10 -8.53
C ALA A 518 17.31 -4.82 -8.55
N MET A 519 17.40 -5.91 -7.78
CA MET A 519 18.57 -6.77 -7.80
C MET A 519 18.55 -7.70 -9.01
N VAL A 520 19.63 -7.65 -9.77
CA VAL A 520 19.88 -8.57 -10.89
C VAL A 520 20.72 -9.72 -10.38
N PHE A 521 20.28 -10.94 -10.65
CA PHE A 521 20.92 -12.17 -10.18
C PHE A 521 21.05 -13.19 -11.32
N TYR A 522 21.93 -14.16 -11.15
CA TYR A 522 21.90 -15.41 -11.93
C TYR A 522 21.55 -16.56 -10.99
N ALA A 523 20.98 -17.63 -11.53
CA ALA A 523 20.62 -18.79 -10.73
C ALA A 523 21.85 -19.68 -10.50
N ASN A 524 21.94 -20.24 -9.30
CA ASN A 524 22.90 -21.27 -8.93
C ASN A 524 22.17 -22.37 -8.17
N GLY A 525 21.51 -23.26 -8.92
CA GLY A 525 20.73 -24.34 -8.33
C GLY A 525 19.37 -23.84 -7.90
N GLY A 526 19.05 -24.02 -6.63
CA GLY A 526 17.84 -23.48 -5.99
C GLY A 526 18.02 -22.11 -5.35
N GLU A 527 19.12 -21.42 -5.66
CA GLU A 527 19.49 -20.12 -5.07
C GLU A 527 19.84 -19.10 -6.16
N GLY A 528 19.80 -17.81 -5.81
CA GLY A 528 20.21 -16.69 -6.66
C GLY A 528 21.48 -16.01 -6.15
N CYS A 529 22.41 -15.74 -7.06
CA CYS A 529 23.64 -14.97 -6.80
C CYS A 529 23.52 -13.58 -7.40
N ILE A 530 23.67 -12.54 -6.58
CA ILE A 530 23.47 -11.14 -6.98
C ILE A 530 24.64 -10.68 -7.87
N ALA A 531 24.35 -10.30 -9.12
CA ALA A 531 25.31 -9.72 -10.04
C ALA A 531 25.45 -8.20 -9.86
N GLY A 532 24.35 -7.49 -9.57
CA GLY A 532 24.37 -6.04 -9.39
C GLY A 532 23.00 -5.41 -9.15
N GLN A 533 23.03 -4.14 -8.77
CA GLN A 533 21.85 -3.30 -8.55
C GLN A 533 21.57 -2.48 -9.80
N LEU A 534 20.35 -2.55 -10.31
CA LEU A 534 19.90 -1.75 -11.45
C LEU A 534 19.73 -0.30 -11.05
N HIS A 535 20.35 0.65 -11.78
CA HIS A 535 20.12 2.09 -11.56
C HIS A 535 19.66 2.85 -12.81
N SER A 536 20.02 2.39 -14.00
CA SER A 536 19.67 3.10 -15.24
C SER A 536 19.58 2.19 -16.47
N GLY A 537 19.15 2.75 -17.59
CA GLY A 537 19.08 2.04 -18.87
C GLY A 537 19.07 2.98 -20.06
N GLY A 538 19.62 2.51 -21.18
CA GLY A 538 19.58 3.21 -22.45
C GLY A 538 18.22 3.08 -23.12
N THR A 539 17.59 4.20 -23.42
CA THR A 539 16.31 4.32 -24.13
C THR A 539 16.47 5.24 -25.33
N LYS A 540 15.55 5.17 -26.29
CA LYS A 540 15.64 5.99 -27.52
C LYS A 540 15.45 7.48 -27.23
N ASP A 541 14.51 7.81 -26.35
CA ASP A 541 14.07 9.18 -26.09
C ASP A 541 13.71 9.43 -24.62
N GLY A 542 14.17 8.56 -23.71
CA GLY A 542 13.79 8.63 -22.28
C GLY A 542 12.44 7.99 -21.98
N SER A 543 11.71 7.49 -22.98
CA SER A 543 10.41 6.83 -22.80
C SER A 543 10.48 5.33 -23.12
N GLY A 544 9.68 4.53 -22.41
CA GLY A 544 9.53 3.11 -22.65
C GLY A 544 10.60 2.20 -22.04
N GLY A 545 10.73 1.00 -22.61
CA GLY A 545 11.65 -0.03 -22.15
C GLY A 545 13.08 0.20 -22.63
N ALA A 546 14.04 -0.06 -21.76
CA ALA A 546 15.46 0.07 -22.06
C ALA A 546 15.91 -1.03 -23.05
N TYR A 547 16.67 -0.63 -24.07
CA TYR A 547 17.33 -1.59 -24.98
C TYR A 547 18.62 -2.15 -24.38
N VAL A 548 19.18 -1.46 -23.39
CA VAL A 548 20.35 -1.85 -22.59
C VAL A 548 20.16 -1.38 -21.16
N THR A 549 20.54 -2.18 -20.18
CA THR A 549 20.40 -1.88 -18.75
C THR A 549 21.77 -1.80 -18.09
N TYR A 550 21.94 -0.85 -17.17
CA TYR A 550 23.20 -0.58 -16.47
C TYR A 550 23.05 -0.85 -14.98
N LEU A 551 24.07 -1.54 -14.43
CA LEU A 551 24.09 -1.96 -13.04
C LEU A 551 25.36 -1.50 -12.35
N THR A 552 25.23 -1.14 -11.07
CA THR A 552 26.35 -1.10 -10.15
C THR A 552 26.66 -2.53 -9.71
N PRO A 553 27.93 -2.99 -9.73
CA PRO A 553 28.28 -4.36 -9.33
C PRO A 553 27.88 -4.69 -7.88
N GLY A 554 27.34 -5.89 -7.67
CA GLY A 554 26.83 -6.31 -6.37
C GLY A 554 27.91 -6.37 -5.28
N TRP A 555 29.08 -6.92 -5.58
CA TRP A 555 30.22 -6.96 -4.65
C TRP A 555 30.67 -5.55 -4.23
N TRP A 556 30.67 -4.59 -5.16
CA TRP A 556 31.08 -3.23 -4.87
C TRP A 556 30.07 -2.54 -3.95
N LEU A 557 28.78 -2.72 -4.24
CA LEU A 557 27.70 -2.19 -3.39
C LEU A 557 27.77 -2.78 -1.98
N GLN A 558 28.00 -4.09 -1.86
CA GLN A 558 28.19 -4.75 -0.57
C GLN A 558 29.32 -4.09 0.24
N GLU A 559 30.47 -3.84 -0.38
CA GLU A 559 31.60 -3.17 0.27
C GLU A 559 31.24 -1.75 0.74
N GLN A 560 30.52 -0.97 -0.06
CA GLN A 560 30.13 0.39 0.33
C GLN A 560 29.16 0.40 1.51
N VAL A 561 28.15 -0.49 1.49
CA VAL A 561 27.21 -0.63 2.61
C VAL A 561 27.98 -1.05 3.86
N GLN A 562 28.92 -1.99 3.75
CA GLN A 562 29.74 -2.44 4.89
C GLN A 562 30.72 -1.37 5.40
N LYS A 563 31.16 -0.42 4.57
CA LYS A 563 31.94 0.74 5.05
C LYS A 563 31.12 1.65 5.96
N LYS A 564 29.84 1.90 5.63
CA LYS A 564 28.93 2.69 6.48
C LYS A 564 28.38 1.87 7.66
N TYR A 565 28.12 0.58 7.43
CA TYR A 565 27.54 -0.36 8.40
C TYR A 565 28.42 -1.62 8.54
N PRO A 566 29.53 -1.57 9.33
CA PRO A 566 30.52 -2.66 9.41
C PRO A 566 29.98 -4.03 9.84
N HIS A 567 28.83 -4.07 10.50
CA HIS A 567 28.19 -5.27 11.01
C HIS A 567 26.90 -5.64 10.26
N ALA A 568 26.76 -5.17 9.01
CA ALA A 568 25.66 -5.51 8.13
C ALA A 568 25.65 -7.00 7.74
N GLN A 569 24.49 -7.64 7.90
CA GLN A 569 24.21 -9.02 7.52
C GLN A 569 23.08 -9.07 6.50
N PHE A 570 23.41 -9.48 5.27
CA PHE A 570 22.50 -9.43 4.12
C PHE A 570 21.67 -10.70 3.91
N PHE A 571 22.10 -11.84 4.45
CA PHE A 571 21.50 -13.16 4.18
C PHE A 571 21.05 -13.87 5.45
N ARG A 572 20.76 -13.09 6.50
CA ARG A 572 20.23 -13.63 7.74
C ARG A 572 18.77 -14.05 7.52
N THR A 573 18.46 -15.31 7.82
CA THR A 573 17.10 -15.81 7.95
C THR A 573 16.78 -15.83 9.44
N THR A 574 15.87 -14.96 9.88
CA THR A 574 15.41 -14.75 11.29
C THR A 574 16.48 -14.76 12.38
#